data_AF-A0A914TJY1-F1
#
_entry.id   AF-A0A914TJY1-F1
#
_cell.length_a   1.000
_cell.length_b   1.000
_cell.length_c   1.000
_cell.angle_alpha   90.00
_cell.angle_beta   90.00
_cell.angle_gamma   90.00
#
_symmetry.space_group_name_H-M   'P 1'
#
loop_
_entity.id
_entity.type
_entity.pdbx_description
1 polymer ?
#
loop_
_entity_poly.entity_id
_entity_poly.type
_entity_poly.pdbx_seq_one_letter_code
_entity_poly.pdbx_strand_id
1 'polypeptide(L)'
;MLFFGYIPPLTSEQIASNPPETLAEVETEIFKQQNLLEEINDQVLELRKQNIDTKQREHDMWECQHSITFLKRRLKQFTRDVKTNGEDEAASTSSSLNICEPGPTLEKQLLAVQNSLIEEIAEEQRQIAELTNRLHELQQDISHNLISHQKIPLLSYSNTQNISRPKTAPPPPPQLPIFDLSIVNGIQSDGILEENDPTCDECHRQEARKNALLANISKVRDECAQFRGKLEDSREIAMDAADDFGNSNVLVTKF
;
A
#
# COMPACT_ATOMS: atom_id res chain seq x y z
N MET A 1 -10.83 20.02 -48.20
CA MET A 1 -10.27 18.91 -47.39
C MET A 1 -9.79 19.52 -46.08
N LEU A 2 -10.53 19.30 -44.98
CA LEU A 2 -10.06 19.68 -43.65
C LEU A 2 -9.18 18.54 -43.14
N PHE A 3 -7.86 18.79 -43.03
CA PHE A 3 -6.99 17.91 -42.24
C PHE A 3 -7.45 18.03 -40.79
N PHE A 4 -8.18 17.05 -40.29
CA PHE A 4 -8.30 16.84 -38.85
C PHE A 4 -6.95 16.30 -38.38
N GLY A 5 -6.01 17.22 -38.16
CA GLY A 5 -4.71 16.91 -37.61
C GLY A 5 -4.86 16.35 -36.20
N TYR A 6 -4.07 15.34 -35.89
CA TYR A 6 -3.93 14.86 -34.51
C TYR A 6 -3.49 16.02 -33.60
N ILE A 7 -4.21 16.21 -32.50
CA ILE A 7 -3.86 17.19 -31.46
C ILE A 7 -3.28 16.40 -30.29
N PRO A 8 -1.98 16.57 -29.99
CA PRO A 8 -1.34 15.85 -28.90
C PRO A 8 -1.95 16.22 -27.54
N PRO A 9 -1.77 15.35 -26.52
CA PRO A 9 -2.06 15.69 -25.12
C PRO A 9 -1.23 16.91 -24.70
N LEU A 10 -1.86 17.77 -23.88
CA LEU A 10 -1.20 18.92 -23.27
C LEU A 10 -0.14 18.46 -22.27
N THR A 11 0.94 19.22 -22.13
CA THR A 11 1.92 18.97 -21.07
C THR A 11 1.38 19.42 -19.72
N SER A 12 1.95 18.91 -18.63
CA SER A 12 1.60 19.31 -17.26
C SER A 12 1.72 20.82 -17.05
N GLU A 13 2.73 21.46 -17.63
CA GLU A 13 2.92 22.93 -17.57
C GLU A 13 1.84 23.69 -18.33
N GLN A 14 1.40 23.17 -19.48
CA GLN A 14 0.34 23.77 -20.29
C GLN A 14 -1.01 23.68 -19.58
N ILE A 15 -1.30 22.53 -18.96
CA ILE A 15 -2.52 22.33 -18.17
C ILE A 15 -2.56 23.27 -16.96
N ALA A 16 -1.40 23.53 -16.34
CA ALA A 16 -1.31 24.46 -15.21
C ALA A 16 -1.46 25.93 -15.63
N SER A 17 -0.90 26.30 -16.79
CA SER A 17 -0.88 27.70 -17.25
C SER A 17 -2.17 28.13 -17.96
N ASN A 18 -2.73 27.24 -18.78
CA ASN A 18 -3.95 27.46 -19.55
C ASN A 18 -4.86 26.24 -19.40
N PRO A 19 -5.54 26.08 -18.25
CA PRO A 19 -6.38 24.92 -17.99
C PRO A 19 -7.57 24.91 -18.94
N PRO A 20 -8.03 23.74 -19.41
CA PRO A 20 -9.26 23.65 -20.20
C PRO A 20 -10.44 24.28 -19.46
N GLU A 21 -11.19 25.14 -20.17
CA GLU A 21 -12.22 25.99 -19.58
C GLU A 21 -13.63 25.47 -19.84
N THR A 22 -13.80 24.56 -20.79
CA THR A 22 -15.09 23.92 -21.06
C THR A 22 -15.11 22.47 -20.60
N LEU A 23 -16.30 21.97 -20.23
CA LEU A 23 -16.49 20.58 -19.83
C LEU A 23 -16.01 19.59 -20.91
N ALA A 24 -16.38 19.85 -22.17
CA ALA A 24 -16.04 18.99 -23.30
C ALA A 24 -14.52 18.93 -23.57
N GLU A 25 -13.82 20.04 -23.40
CA GLU A 25 -12.36 20.07 -23.53
C GLU A 25 -11.68 19.32 -22.39
N VAL A 26 -12.16 19.46 -21.15
CA VAL A 26 -11.65 18.70 -20.00
C VAL A 26 -11.80 17.19 -20.24
N GLU A 27 -12.96 16.73 -20.68
CA GLU A 27 -13.21 15.31 -20.96
C GLU A 27 -12.32 14.78 -22.10
N THR A 28 -12.24 15.54 -23.20
CA THR A 28 -11.39 15.19 -24.34
C THR A 28 -9.92 15.11 -23.94
N GLU A 29 -9.47 16.04 -23.09
CA GLU A 29 -8.08 16.06 -22.63
C GLU A 29 -7.78 14.92 -21.66
N ILE A 30 -8.70 14.58 -20.74
CA ILE A 30 -8.56 13.38 -19.88
C ILE A 30 -8.37 12.13 -20.74
N PHE A 31 -9.15 11.98 -21.81
CA PHE A 31 -9.03 10.83 -22.70
C PHE A 31 -7.65 10.77 -23.38
N LYS A 32 -7.14 11.89 -23.89
CA LYS A 32 -5.80 11.94 -24.49
C LYS A 32 -4.71 11.59 -23.48
N GLN A 33 -4.80 12.11 -22.26
CA GLN A 33 -3.84 11.81 -21.20
C GLN A 33 -3.89 10.33 -20.79
N GLN A 34 -5.08 9.71 -20.75
CA GLN A 34 -5.20 8.27 -20.48
C GLN A 34 -4.52 7.42 -21.56
N ASN A 35 -4.68 7.77 -22.84
CA ASN A 35 -4.00 7.08 -23.94
C ASN A 35 -2.47 7.27 -23.87
N LEU A 36 -2.00 8.48 -23.53
CA LEU A 36 -0.58 8.74 -23.31
C LEU A 36 -0.03 7.91 -22.14
N LEU A 37 -0.79 7.78 -21.06
CA LEU A 37 -0.40 6.99 -19.91
C LEU A 37 -0.23 5.50 -20.25
N GLU A 38 -1.14 4.96 -21.07
CA GLU A 38 -1.05 3.59 -21.59
C GLU A 38 0.21 3.42 -22.45
N GLU A 39 0.44 4.34 -23.40
CA GLU A 39 1.64 4.33 -24.25
C GLU A 39 2.94 4.40 -23.44
N ILE A 40 3.01 5.25 -22.42
CA ILE A 40 4.19 5.36 -21.55
C ILE A 40 4.40 4.06 -20.75
N ASN A 41 3.33 3.43 -20.26
CA ASN A 41 3.43 2.14 -19.57
C ASN A 41 4.02 1.06 -20.48
N ASP A 42 3.55 0.96 -21.72
CA ASP A 42 4.08 0.02 -22.70
C ASP A 42 5.56 0.29 -22.98
N GLN A 43 5.95 1.56 -23.15
CA GLN A 43 7.35 1.93 -23.34
C GLN A 43 8.22 1.56 -22.13
N VAL A 44 7.76 1.79 -20.91
CA VAL A 44 8.48 1.39 -19.68
C VAL A 44 8.67 -0.13 -19.64
N LEU A 45 7.64 -0.90 -19.99
CA LEU A 45 7.73 -2.36 -20.04
C LEU A 45 8.74 -2.83 -21.10
N GLU A 46 8.72 -2.27 -22.30
CA GLU A 46 9.66 -2.60 -23.37
C GLU A 46 11.11 -2.22 -23.03
N LEU A 47 11.33 -1.05 -22.44
CA LEU A 47 12.67 -0.62 -22.01
C LEU A 47 13.22 -1.54 -20.92
N ARG A 48 12.38 -2.00 -19.97
CA ARG A 48 12.78 -2.99 -18.95
C ARG A 48 13.16 -4.33 -19.58
N LYS A 49 12.42 -4.80 -20.59
CA LYS A 49 12.77 -6.04 -21.33
C LYS A 49 14.15 -5.92 -22.00
N GLN A 50 14.51 -4.72 -22.45
CA GLN A 50 15.80 -4.41 -23.06
C GLN A 50 16.89 -4.03 -22.03
N ASN A 51 16.56 -4.04 -20.74
CA ASN A 51 17.43 -3.62 -19.64
C ASN A 51 17.98 -2.19 -19.80
N ILE A 52 17.15 -1.29 -20.35
CA ILE A 52 17.44 0.14 -20.52
C ILE A 52 16.87 0.91 -19.31
N ASP A 53 17.55 1.98 -18.90
CA ASP A 53 17.12 2.85 -17.80
C ASP A 53 15.73 3.46 -18.08
N THR A 54 14.80 3.28 -17.13
CA THR A 54 13.39 3.72 -17.27
C THR A 54 13.03 4.95 -16.45
N LYS A 55 13.97 5.51 -15.68
CA LYS A 55 13.69 6.60 -14.73
C LYS A 55 13.00 7.82 -15.36
N GLN A 56 13.45 8.23 -16.55
CA GLN A 56 12.82 9.36 -17.24
C GLN A 56 11.39 9.05 -17.66
N ARG A 57 11.13 7.84 -18.19
CA ARG A 57 9.78 7.45 -18.59
C ARG A 57 8.84 7.27 -17.41
N GLU A 58 9.36 6.79 -16.28
CA GLU A 58 8.61 6.72 -15.02
C GLU A 58 8.26 8.12 -14.48
N HIS A 59 9.15 9.10 -14.67
CA HIS A 59 8.84 10.50 -14.38
C HIS A 59 7.74 11.04 -15.30
N ASP A 60 7.85 10.85 -16.62
CA ASP A 60 6.83 11.26 -17.59
C ASP A 60 5.46 10.63 -17.26
N MET A 61 5.44 9.35 -16.86
CA MET A 61 4.26 8.63 -16.40
C MET A 61 3.62 9.31 -15.18
N TRP A 62 4.45 9.69 -14.20
CA TRP A 62 3.99 10.38 -13.00
C TRP A 62 3.39 11.76 -13.33
N GLU A 63 4.02 12.51 -14.23
CA GLU A 63 3.50 13.80 -14.71
C GLU A 63 2.13 13.65 -15.41
N CYS A 64 1.99 12.61 -16.25
CA CYS A 64 0.72 12.30 -16.90
C CYS A 64 -0.37 11.93 -15.88
N GLN A 65 -0.07 11.10 -14.88
CA GLN A 65 -0.99 10.79 -13.79
C GLN A 65 -1.40 12.03 -12.99
N HIS A 66 -0.45 12.95 -12.76
CA HIS A 66 -0.73 14.21 -12.08
C HIS A 66 -1.68 15.09 -12.89
N SER A 67 -1.44 15.21 -14.20
CA SER A 67 -2.30 15.92 -15.15
C SER A 67 -3.72 15.33 -15.18
N ILE A 68 -3.86 14.00 -15.26
CA ILE A 68 -5.17 13.32 -15.17
C ILE A 68 -5.87 13.65 -13.85
N THR A 69 -5.14 13.64 -12.74
CA THR A 69 -5.70 13.94 -11.42
C THR A 69 -6.22 15.38 -11.36
N PHE A 70 -5.45 16.35 -11.86
CA PHE A 70 -5.85 17.73 -11.94
C PHE A 70 -7.12 17.91 -12.79
N LEU A 71 -7.13 17.34 -14.00
CA LEU A 71 -8.27 17.44 -14.92
C LEU A 71 -9.52 16.77 -14.35
N LYS A 72 -9.40 15.61 -13.69
CA LYS A 72 -10.54 14.95 -13.01
C LYS A 72 -11.11 15.75 -11.86
N ARG A 73 -10.27 16.45 -11.08
CA ARG A 73 -10.74 17.37 -10.03
C ARG A 73 -11.50 18.54 -10.64
N ARG A 74 -11.01 19.08 -11.75
CA ARG A 74 -11.66 20.17 -12.48
C ARG A 74 -12.98 19.73 -13.13
N LEU A 75 -13.04 18.50 -13.67
CA LEU A 75 -14.27 17.90 -14.17
C LEU A 75 -15.35 17.85 -13.09
N LYS A 76 -14.99 17.38 -11.89
CA LYS A 76 -15.91 17.36 -10.73
C LYS A 76 -16.40 18.76 -10.35
N GLN A 77 -15.56 19.79 -10.48
CA GLN A 77 -15.95 21.17 -10.22
C GLN A 77 -17.06 21.62 -11.19
N PHE A 78 -16.86 21.40 -12.50
CA PHE A 78 -17.89 21.69 -13.50
C PHE A 78 -19.20 20.92 -13.25
N THR A 79 -19.12 19.64 -12.85
CA THR A 79 -20.33 18.86 -12.53
C THR A 79 -21.08 19.37 -11.29
N ARG A 80 -20.38 19.95 -10.30
CA ARG A 80 -21.02 20.59 -9.14
C ARG A 80 -21.68 21.91 -9.51
N ASP A 81 -20.99 22.74 -10.28
CA ASP A 81 -21.48 24.06 -10.69
C ASP A 81 -22.72 23.95 -11.59
N VAL A 82 -22.81 22.91 -12.43
CA VAL A 82 -24.02 22.60 -13.23
C VAL A 82 -25.20 22.22 -12.35
N LYS A 83 -24.97 21.54 -11.21
CA LYS A 83 -26.05 21.15 -10.28
C LYS A 83 -26.54 22.33 -9.45
N THR A 84 -25.67 23.25 -9.07
CA THR A 84 -26.06 24.43 -8.26
C THR A 84 -26.74 25.52 -9.08
N ASN A 85 -26.48 25.58 -10.39
CA ASN A 85 -27.05 26.60 -11.29
C ASN A 85 -28.34 26.14 -12.01
N GLY A 86 -28.80 24.91 -11.75
CA GLY A 86 -29.96 24.30 -12.41
C GLY A 86 -31.27 24.33 -11.62
N GLU A 87 -31.33 24.98 -10.45
CA GLU A 87 -32.47 24.89 -9.52
C GLU A 87 -33.32 26.18 -9.38
N ASP A 88 -33.09 27.20 -10.21
CA ASP A 88 -33.88 28.46 -10.19
C ASP A 88 -34.73 28.64 -11.47
N GLU A 89 -35.67 27.72 -11.77
CA GLU A 89 -36.84 27.95 -12.65
C GLU A 89 -37.72 26.68 -12.74
N ALA A 90 -38.36 26.26 -11.64
CA ALA A 90 -39.60 25.48 -11.67
C ALA A 90 -40.19 25.37 -10.25
N ALA A 91 -40.97 26.36 -9.84
CA ALA A 91 -41.76 26.28 -8.63
C ALA A 91 -42.89 25.24 -8.74
N SER A 92 -43.06 24.48 -7.66
CA SER A 92 -44.29 23.84 -7.18
C SER A 92 -44.74 22.53 -7.84
N THR A 93 -44.40 21.39 -7.23
CA THR A 93 -45.42 20.47 -6.69
C THR A 93 -44.84 19.51 -5.64
N SER A 94 -45.31 19.69 -4.40
CA SER A 94 -45.59 18.67 -3.36
C SER A 94 -44.67 17.46 -3.15
N SER A 95 -44.35 17.28 -1.86
CA SER A 95 -44.27 16.00 -1.13
C SER A 95 -42.88 15.44 -0.85
N SER A 96 -42.40 15.76 0.34
CA SER A 96 -42.05 14.76 1.35
C SER A 96 -41.03 13.70 0.92
N LEU A 97 -39.80 14.11 0.68
CA LEU A 97 -38.62 13.28 0.90
C LEU A 97 -37.52 14.15 1.54
N ASN A 98 -37.64 14.38 2.85
CA ASN A 98 -36.48 14.70 3.68
C ASN A 98 -35.61 13.45 3.75
N ILE A 99 -34.80 13.23 2.72
CA ILE A 99 -33.72 12.26 2.75
C ILE A 99 -32.49 12.98 3.27
N CYS A 100 -32.16 12.62 4.52
CA CYS A 100 -30.82 12.49 5.09
C CYS A 100 -29.83 13.62 4.78
N GLU A 101 -29.52 14.38 5.84
CA GLU A 101 -28.23 15.03 6.01
C GLU A 101 -27.08 14.27 5.33
N PRO A 102 -26.14 14.96 4.66
CA PRO A 102 -24.95 14.29 4.17
C PRO A 102 -24.09 13.95 5.37
N GLY A 103 -24.26 12.73 5.89
CA GLY A 103 -23.26 12.04 6.71
C GLY A 103 -21.88 12.16 6.05
N PRO A 104 -20.78 11.95 6.81
CA PRO A 104 -19.43 12.27 6.36
C PRO A 104 -19.24 11.73 4.95
N THR A 105 -19.17 12.65 3.98
CA THR A 105 -19.08 12.33 2.54
C THR A 105 -18.13 11.17 2.39
N LEU A 106 -18.48 10.13 1.61
CA LEU A 106 -17.64 8.94 1.40
C LEU A 106 -16.15 9.26 1.23
N GLU A 107 -15.85 10.41 0.61
CA GLU A 107 -14.52 11.01 0.50
C GLU A 107 -13.80 11.27 1.86
N LYS A 108 -14.48 11.83 2.86
CA LYS A 108 -13.95 12.02 4.23
C LYS A 108 -13.70 10.70 4.94
N GLN A 109 -14.58 9.71 4.78
CA GLN A 109 -14.37 8.38 5.32
C GLN A 109 -13.18 7.69 4.63
N LEU A 110 -13.08 7.80 3.31
CA LEU A 110 -11.97 7.27 2.53
C LEU A 110 -10.63 7.92 2.94
N LEU A 111 -10.60 9.25 3.12
CA LEU A 111 -9.42 9.97 3.59
C LEU A 111 -9.03 9.58 5.02
N ALA A 112 -10.01 9.38 5.91
CA ALA A 112 -9.74 8.92 7.27
C ALA A 112 -9.13 7.51 7.28
N VAL A 113 -9.67 6.59 6.47
CA VAL A 113 -9.12 5.24 6.30
C VAL A 113 -7.72 5.29 5.67
N GLN A 114 -7.53 6.13 4.64
CA GLN A 114 -6.23 6.31 4.01
C GLN A 114 -5.18 6.80 5.00
N ASN A 115 -5.50 7.81 5.83
CA ASN A 115 -4.58 8.34 6.82
C ASN A 115 -4.26 7.31 7.92
N SER A 116 -5.26 6.55 8.38
CA SER A 116 -5.08 5.45 9.34
C SER A 116 -4.10 4.40 8.80
N LEU A 117 -4.27 3.97 7.55
CA LEU A 117 -3.39 3.00 6.92
C LEU A 117 -1.96 3.52 6.75
N ILE A 118 -1.78 4.81 6.44
CA ILE A 118 -0.44 5.42 6.35
C ILE A 118 0.26 5.40 7.71
N GLU A 119 -0.47 5.70 8.78
CA GLU A 119 0.07 5.67 10.15
C GLU A 119 0.44 4.24 10.58
N GLU A 120 -0.41 3.25 10.29
CA GLU A 120 -0.12 1.83 10.53
C GLU A 120 1.13 1.37 9.75
N ILE A 121 1.25 1.73 8.47
CA ILE A 121 2.44 1.41 7.67
C ILE A 121 3.70 2.05 8.26
N ALA A 122 3.63 3.31 8.71
CA ALA A 122 4.77 3.99 9.31
C ALA A 122 5.19 3.35 10.65
N GLU A 123 4.23 2.86 11.43
CA GLU A 123 4.51 2.13 12.67
C GLU A 123 5.17 0.78 12.40
N GLU A 124 4.65 0.01 11.44
CA GLU A 124 5.23 -1.27 11.02
C GLU A 124 6.65 -1.08 10.47
N GLN A 125 6.88 -0.04 9.68
CA GLN A 125 8.23 0.32 9.22
C GLN A 125 9.18 0.62 10.38
N ARG A 126 8.71 1.29 11.44
CA ARG A 126 9.49 1.56 12.64
C ARG A 126 9.85 0.27 13.39
N GLN A 127 8.89 -0.64 13.56
CA GLN A 127 9.11 -1.95 14.19
C GLN A 127 10.10 -2.80 13.41
N ILE A 128 9.98 -2.84 12.08
CA ILE A 128 10.94 -3.55 11.21
C ILE A 128 12.34 -2.98 11.38
N ALA A 129 12.48 -1.65 11.42
CA ALA A 129 13.78 -1.00 11.62
C ALA A 129 14.39 -1.34 12.99
N GLU A 130 13.58 -1.33 14.05
CA GLU A 130 14.01 -1.70 15.41
C GLU A 130 14.49 -3.15 15.47
N LEU A 131 13.70 -4.10 14.95
CA LEU A 131 14.07 -5.51 14.91
C LEU A 131 15.33 -5.76 14.07
N THR A 132 15.48 -5.05 12.96
CA THR A 132 16.68 -5.12 12.11
C THR A 132 17.92 -4.64 12.87
N ASN A 133 17.82 -3.54 13.61
CA ASN A 133 18.91 -3.05 14.46
C ASN A 133 19.24 -4.06 15.56
N ARG A 134 18.22 -4.65 16.20
CA ARG A 134 18.42 -5.63 17.27
C ARG A 134 19.09 -6.90 16.76
N LEU A 135 18.72 -7.37 15.56
CA LEU A 135 19.39 -8.48 14.90
C LEU A 135 20.86 -8.17 14.59
N HIS A 136 21.14 -6.94 14.16
CA HIS A 136 22.52 -6.50 13.89
C HIS A 136 23.38 -6.49 15.16
N GLU A 137 22.85 -5.98 16.28
CA GLU A 137 23.52 -6.01 17.59
C GLU A 137 23.82 -7.44 18.03
N LEU A 138 22.84 -8.34 17.96
CA LEU A 138 23.04 -9.75 18.33
C LEU A 138 24.06 -10.44 17.42
N GLN A 139 24.05 -10.15 16.12
CA GLN A 139 25.03 -10.68 15.18
C GLN A 139 26.45 -10.16 15.48
N GLN A 140 26.58 -8.91 15.90
CA GLN A 140 27.84 -8.32 16.33
C GLN A 140 28.34 -8.95 17.63
N ASP A 141 27.47 -9.15 18.62
CA ASP A 141 27.81 -9.81 19.90
C ASP A 141 28.26 -11.26 19.69
N ILE A 142 27.58 -12.01 18.83
CA ILE A 142 27.98 -13.37 18.46
C ILE A 142 29.38 -13.35 17.83
N SER A 143 29.62 -12.43 16.90
CA SER A 143 30.93 -12.27 16.24
C SER A 143 32.03 -11.92 17.24
N HIS A 144 31.76 -11.02 18.19
CA HIS A 144 32.72 -10.62 19.23
C HIS A 144 33.04 -11.77 20.21
N ASN A 145 32.03 -12.54 20.61
CA ASN A 145 32.21 -13.67 21.52
C ASN A 145 32.98 -14.83 20.88
N LEU A 146 32.77 -15.11 19.59
CA LEU A 146 33.54 -16.10 18.81
C LEU A 146 35.02 -15.73 18.70
N ILE A 147 35.35 -14.45 18.57
CA ILE A 147 36.75 -13.98 18.56
C ILE A 147 37.40 -14.08 19.95
N SER A 148 36.63 -13.91 21.03
CA SER A 148 37.15 -13.97 22.41
C SER A 148 37.56 -15.38 22.86
N HIS A 149 36.89 -16.43 22.33
CA HIS A 149 37.16 -17.83 22.70
C HIS A 149 38.24 -18.51 21.85
N GLN A 150 38.85 -17.81 20.89
CA GLN A 150 39.98 -18.31 20.11
C GLN A 150 41.36 -17.94 20.72
N LYS A 151 41.45 -17.73 22.04
CA LYS A 151 42.73 -17.69 22.77
C LYS A 151 43.18 -19.10 23.15
N ILE A 152 43.61 -19.86 22.15
CA ILE A 152 44.52 -21.00 22.37
C ILE A 152 45.95 -20.44 22.29
N PRO A 153 46.81 -20.64 23.30
CA PRO A 153 48.20 -20.18 23.23
C PRO A 153 49.00 -21.14 22.35
N LEU A 154 49.18 -20.79 21.08
CA LEU A 154 50.21 -21.39 20.23
C LEU A 154 51.28 -20.35 19.90
N LEU A 155 52.39 -20.50 20.63
CA LEU A 155 53.77 -20.28 20.23
C LEU A 155 53.99 -19.60 18.86
N SER A 156 54.53 -18.39 18.94
CA SER A 156 55.80 -18.00 18.29
C SER A 156 56.15 -18.74 17.00
N TYR A 157 56.03 -18.08 15.85
CA TYR A 157 57.11 -18.06 14.87
C TYR A 157 57.15 -16.71 14.15
N SER A 158 58.27 -16.03 14.32
CA SER A 158 58.66 -14.81 13.62
C SER A 158 58.78 -15.10 12.12
N ASN A 159 58.17 -14.25 11.28
CA ASN A 159 58.74 -14.01 9.96
C ASN A 159 58.50 -12.57 9.53
N THR A 160 59.61 -11.81 9.50
CA THR A 160 59.71 -10.47 8.96
C THR A 160 59.79 -10.56 7.44
N GLN A 161 58.74 -10.17 6.71
CA GLN A 161 58.93 -9.61 5.37
C GLN A 161 58.00 -8.41 5.12
N ASN A 162 58.69 -7.28 5.14
CA ASN A 162 58.40 -5.96 4.61
C ASN A 162 57.85 -6.03 3.17
N ILE A 163 56.58 -5.64 2.95
CA ILE A 163 56.08 -5.25 1.62
C ILE A 163 55.16 -4.02 1.76
N SER A 164 55.52 -3.03 0.96
CA SER A 164 54.98 -1.69 0.80
C SER A 164 53.46 -1.57 0.72
N ARG A 165 52.97 -0.52 1.39
CA ARG A 165 51.60 0.00 1.43
C ARG A 165 51.26 0.79 0.16
N PRO A 166 50.24 0.44 -0.63
CA PRO A 166 49.52 1.40 -1.45
C PRO A 166 48.37 2.02 -0.65
N LYS A 167 48.22 3.33 -0.79
CA LYS A 167 47.19 4.16 -0.18
C LYS A 167 45.88 3.95 -0.95
N THR A 168 44.93 3.20 -0.39
CA THR A 168 43.58 2.98 -0.95
C THR A 168 42.52 3.73 -0.16
N ALA A 169 41.55 4.26 -0.91
CA ALA A 169 40.37 5.02 -0.48
C ALA A 169 39.46 4.20 0.47
N PRO A 170 38.56 4.85 1.24
CA PRO A 170 37.64 4.16 2.15
C PRO A 170 36.72 3.18 1.39
N PRO A 171 36.32 2.07 2.02
CA PRO A 171 35.49 1.05 1.38
C PRO A 171 34.06 1.56 1.12
N PRO A 172 33.41 1.16 0.01
CA PRO A 172 31.99 1.39 -0.19
C PRO A 172 31.15 0.57 0.81
N PRO A 173 29.91 1.03 1.12
CA PRO A 173 29.01 0.33 2.04
C PRO A 173 28.69 -1.10 1.57
N PRO A 174 28.34 -2.03 2.49
CA PRO A 174 28.09 -3.42 2.16
C PRO A 174 26.92 -3.53 1.19
N GLN A 175 27.17 -4.08 0.00
CA GLN A 175 26.10 -4.47 -0.90
C GLN A 175 25.46 -5.75 -0.37
N LEU A 176 24.14 -5.71 -0.17
CA LEU A 176 23.33 -6.86 0.18
C LEU A 176 23.46 -7.93 -0.92
N PRO A 177 23.44 -9.23 -0.56
CA PRO A 177 23.58 -10.31 -1.53
C PRO A 177 22.42 -10.29 -2.51
N ILE A 178 22.76 -10.17 -3.80
CA ILE A 178 21.86 -10.43 -4.92
C ILE A 178 21.46 -11.90 -4.82
N PHE A 179 20.18 -12.17 -4.54
CA PHE A 179 19.63 -13.52 -4.62
C PHE A 179 19.65 -13.95 -6.09
N ASP A 180 20.51 -14.93 -6.37
CA ASP A 180 20.61 -15.61 -7.65
C ASP A 180 19.39 -16.55 -7.79
N LEU A 181 18.44 -16.16 -8.63
CA LEU A 181 17.21 -16.91 -8.92
C LEU A 181 17.42 -18.05 -9.93
N SER A 182 18.65 -18.57 -10.08
CA SER A 182 18.97 -19.62 -11.04
C SER A 182 18.79 -21.05 -10.53
N ILE A 183 18.28 -21.26 -9.31
CA ILE A 183 18.02 -22.59 -8.77
C ILE A 183 16.52 -22.79 -8.52
N VAL A 184 15.81 -23.26 -9.54
CA VAL A 184 14.93 -24.46 -9.52
C VAL A 184 14.35 -24.55 -10.93
N ASN A 185 14.97 -25.37 -11.79
CA ASN A 185 14.27 -26.05 -12.89
C ASN A 185 15.14 -27.19 -13.44
N GLY A 186 15.02 -28.36 -12.82
CA GLY A 186 14.97 -29.65 -13.51
C GLY A 186 13.68 -30.31 -13.04
N ILE A 187 12.77 -30.77 -13.90
CA ILE A 187 12.88 -32.01 -14.66
C ILE A 187 11.95 -31.96 -15.89
N GLN A 188 12.53 -32.35 -17.02
CA GLN A 188 12.04 -33.07 -18.20
C GLN A 188 10.54 -33.13 -18.57
N SER A 189 10.35 -32.86 -19.86
CA SER A 189 9.18 -33.02 -20.72
C SER A 189 8.57 -34.43 -20.75
N ASP A 190 7.25 -34.49 -20.84
CA ASP A 190 6.55 -35.26 -21.88
C ASP A 190 5.09 -34.80 -22.03
N GLY A 191 4.73 -34.37 -23.25
CA GLY A 191 3.41 -34.45 -23.87
C GLY A 191 2.19 -33.81 -23.19
N ILE A 192 1.72 -32.70 -23.78
CA ILE A 192 0.37 -32.50 -24.40
C ILE A 192 0.04 -30.99 -24.40
N LEU A 193 -0.47 -30.56 -25.55
CA LEU A 193 -0.90 -29.21 -25.90
C LEU A 193 -1.89 -28.62 -24.89
N GLU A 194 -1.49 -27.57 -24.20
CA GLU A 194 -2.34 -26.43 -23.85
C GLU A 194 -1.40 -25.25 -23.53
N GLU A 195 -1.62 -24.13 -24.21
CA GLU A 195 -0.92 -22.87 -24.01
C GLU A 195 -1.36 -22.28 -22.65
N ASN A 196 -0.90 -22.89 -21.56
CA ASN A 196 -1.05 -22.36 -20.22
C ASN A 196 0.06 -21.33 -20.03
N ASP A 197 -0.30 -20.05 -20.18
CA ASP A 197 0.53 -18.93 -19.77
C ASP A 197 0.89 -19.09 -18.28
N PRO A 198 2.14 -19.44 -17.92
CA PRO A 198 2.51 -19.84 -16.56
C PRO A 198 2.34 -18.72 -15.53
N THR A 199 2.22 -17.47 -15.99
CA THR A 199 1.87 -16.30 -15.19
C THR A 199 0.40 -16.27 -14.77
N CYS A 200 -0.49 -16.88 -15.55
CA CYS A 200 -1.92 -16.97 -15.26
C CYS A 200 -2.19 -17.92 -14.08
N ASP A 201 -1.58 -19.11 -14.08
CA ASP A 201 -1.76 -20.12 -13.02
C ASP A 201 -1.22 -19.65 -11.67
N GLU A 202 -0.08 -18.94 -11.68
CA GLU A 202 0.50 -18.39 -10.46
C GLU A 202 -0.38 -17.26 -9.87
N CYS A 203 -0.96 -16.41 -10.72
CA CYS A 203 -1.91 -15.39 -10.30
C CYS A 203 -3.14 -16.01 -9.61
N HIS A 204 -3.72 -17.06 -10.21
CA HIS A 204 -4.88 -17.75 -9.63
C HIS A 204 -4.53 -18.43 -8.28
N ARG A 205 -3.35 -19.03 -8.15
CA ARG A 205 -2.88 -19.62 -6.88
C ARG A 205 -2.70 -18.57 -5.80
N GLN A 206 -2.13 -17.41 -6.14
CA GLN A 206 -1.96 -16.31 -5.19
C GLN A 206 -3.31 -15.71 -4.77
N GLU A 207 -4.24 -15.57 -5.71
CA GLU A 207 -5.60 -15.10 -5.41
C GLU A 207 -6.38 -16.09 -4.53
N ALA A 208 -6.27 -17.39 -4.79
CA ALA A 208 -6.84 -18.43 -3.93
C ALA A 208 -6.27 -18.38 -2.51
N ARG A 209 -4.95 -18.17 -2.36
CA ARG A 209 -4.30 -18.03 -1.06
C ARG A 209 -4.77 -16.76 -0.33
N LYS A 210 -4.87 -15.63 -1.03
CA LYS A 210 -5.44 -14.38 -0.49
C LYS A 210 -6.86 -14.60 0.02
N ASN A 211 -7.70 -15.25 -0.77
CA ASN A 211 -9.10 -15.51 -0.42
C ASN A 211 -9.22 -16.45 0.80
N ALA A 212 -8.37 -17.46 0.91
CA ALA A 212 -8.30 -18.33 2.09
C ALA A 212 -7.89 -17.56 3.36
N LEU A 213 -6.93 -16.64 3.25
CA LEU A 213 -6.53 -15.78 4.37
C LEU A 213 -7.66 -14.83 4.80
N LEU A 214 -8.36 -14.21 3.84
CA LEU A 214 -9.51 -13.35 4.13
C LEU A 214 -10.64 -14.12 4.82
N ALA A 215 -10.92 -15.35 4.39
CA ALA A 215 -11.90 -16.22 5.04
C ALA A 215 -11.52 -16.53 6.50
N ASN A 216 -10.23 -16.81 6.76
CA ASN A 216 -9.74 -17.03 8.13
C ASN A 216 -9.83 -15.77 8.99
N ILE A 217 -9.49 -14.60 8.44
CA ILE A 217 -9.64 -13.32 9.15
C ILE A 217 -11.11 -13.07 9.52
N SER A 218 -12.03 -13.30 8.57
CA SER A 218 -13.46 -13.18 8.85
C SER A 218 -13.90 -14.11 9.98
N LYS A 219 -13.50 -15.38 9.90
CA LYS A 219 -13.83 -16.37 10.94
C LYS A 219 -13.30 -15.96 12.31
N VAL A 220 -12.04 -15.53 12.42
CA VAL A 220 -11.45 -15.09 13.68
C VAL A 220 -12.14 -13.83 14.22
N ARG A 221 -12.56 -12.91 13.34
CA ARG A 221 -13.35 -11.74 13.73
C ARG A 221 -14.71 -12.15 14.31
N ASP A 222 -15.39 -13.10 13.69
CA ASP A 222 -16.67 -13.63 14.17
C ASP A 222 -16.51 -14.32 15.54
N GLU A 223 -15.44 -15.12 15.71
CA GLU A 223 -15.11 -15.74 17.00
C GLU A 223 -14.82 -14.69 18.08
N CYS A 224 -14.03 -13.65 17.77
CA CYS A 224 -13.76 -12.56 18.70
C CYS A 224 -15.04 -11.82 19.10
N ALA A 225 -15.94 -11.55 18.16
CA ALA A 225 -17.22 -10.92 18.43
C ALA A 225 -18.09 -11.78 19.38
N GLN A 226 -18.14 -13.10 19.15
CA GLN A 226 -18.84 -14.02 20.04
C GLN A 226 -18.23 -14.05 21.45
N PHE A 227 -16.90 -14.06 21.58
CA PHE A 227 -16.25 -14.03 22.89
C PHE A 227 -16.50 -12.72 23.63
N ARG A 228 -16.52 -11.59 22.93
CA ARG A 228 -16.89 -10.29 23.53
C ARG A 228 -18.31 -10.29 24.06
N GLY A 229 -19.28 -10.77 23.27
CA GLY A 229 -20.67 -10.89 23.71
C GLY A 229 -20.80 -11.74 24.98
N LYS A 230 -20.16 -12.92 25.01
CA LYS A 230 -20.16 -13.77 26.22
C LYS A 230 -19.55 -13.12 27.45
N LEU A 231 -18.50 -12.29 27.28
CA LEU A 231 -17.89 -11.56 28.38
C LEU A 231 -18.79 -10.43 28.88
N GLU A 232 -19.50 -9.75 27.99
CA GLU A 232 -20.49 -8.73 28.35
C GLU A 232 -21.68 -9.35 29.10
N ASP A 233 -22.24 -10.45 28.58
CA ASP A 233 -23.32 -11.21 29.24
C ASP A 233 -22.89 -11.71 30.63
N SER A 234 -21.68 -12.26 30.75
CA SER A 234 -21.15 -12.74 32.03
C SER A 234 -20.90 -11.60 33.02
N ARG A 235 -20.54 -10.41 32.53
CA ARG A 235 -20.35 -9.21 33.36
C ARG A 235 -21.68 -8.69 33.87
N GLU A 236 -22.72 -8.68 33.02
CA GLU A 236 -24.07 -8.26 33.39
C GLU A 236 -24.66 -9.19 34.46
N ILE A 237 -24.55 -10.51 34.28
CA ILE A 237 -24.97 -11.50 35.29
C ILE A 237 -24.22 -11.30 36.62
N ALA A 238 -22.92 -11.00 36.59
CA ALA A 238 -22.15 -10.76 37.81
C ALA A 238 -22.53 -9.46 38.54
N MET A 239 -22.96 -8.43 37.80
CA MET A 239 -23.46 -7.17 38.36
C MET A 239 -24.84 -7.37 39.00
N ASP A 240 -25.76 -8.05 38.31
CA ASP A 240 -27.10 -8.34 38.84
C ASP A 240 -27.05 -9.22 40.10
N ALA A 241 -26.13 -10.19 40.16
CA ALA A 241 -25.93 -11.01 41.34
C ALA A 241 -25.35 -10.23 42.54
N ALA A 242 -24.56 -9.18 42.30
CA ALA A 242 -24.01 -8.36 43.37
C ALA A 242 -25.07 -7.46 44.03
N ASP A 243 -26.04 -6.98 43.26
CA ASP A 243 -27.13 -6.15 43.78
C ASP A 243 -28.12 -6.94 44.65
N ASP A 244 -28.31 -8.25 44.39
CA ASP A 244 -29.20 -9.11 45.17
C ASP A 244 -28.62 -9.49 46.56
N PHE A 245 -27.29 -9.56 46.68
CA PHE A 245 -26.62 -9.78 47.99
C PHE A 245 -26.51 -8.50 48.83
N GLY A 246 -26.61 -7.31 48.22
CA GLY A 246 -26.54 -6.02 48.92
C GLY A 246 -27.75 -5.71 49.80
N ASN A 247 -28.89 -6.37 49.58
CA ASN A 247 -30.17 -6.03 50.25
C ASN A 247 -30.57 -6.99 51.40
N SER A 248 -29.77 -8.01 51.71
CA SER A 248 -30.08 -9.00 52.76
C SER A 248 -29.43 -8.74 54.13
N ASN A 249 -28.63 -7.67 54.29
CA ASN A 249 -27.88 -7.40 55.54
C ASN A 249 -28.48 -6.32 56.47
N VAL A 250 -29.73 -5.90 56.26
CA VAL A 250 -30.36 -4.82 57.09
C VAL A 250 -31.22 -5.36 58.25
N LEU A 251 -31.27 -6.67 58.51
CA LEU A 251 -32.25 -7.23 59.46
C LEU A 251 -31.72 -8.20 60.52
N VAL A 252 -30.52 -8.00 61.08
CA VAL A 252 -30.17 -8.66 62.36
C VAL A 252 -29.25 -7.77 63.21
N THR A 253 -29.82 -6.81 63.94
CA THR A 253 -29.28 -6.33 65.23
C THR A 253 -30.29 -5.42 65.92
N LYS A 254 -31.36 -6.03 66.41
CA LYS A 254 -32.15 -5.52 67.54
C LYS A 254 -32.74 -6.74 68.23
N PHE A 255 -32.09 -7.17 69.30
CA PHE A 255 -32.63 -7.48 70.64
C PHE A 255 -31.56 -8.20 71.45
#